data_AF-A0A4Q2UZU7-F1
#
_entry.id   AF-A0A4Q2UZU7-F1
#
_cell.length_a   1.000
_cell.length_b   1.000
_cell.length_c   1.000
_cell.angle_alpha   90.00
_cell.angle_beta   90.00
_cell.angle_gamma   90.00
#
_symmetry.space_group_name_H-M   'P 1'
#
loop_
_entity.id
_entity.type
_entity.pdbx_description
1 polymer ?
#
loop_
_entity_poly.entity_id
_entity_poly.type
_entity_poly.pdbx_seq_one_letter_code
_entity_poly.pdbx_strand_id
1 'polypeptide(L)'
;MLQSESLSSSESNSRHRNFGIRVTSGTEASNNNIKSYLLNGMSHLYRLVEAMQDMMKDQERDFKDACAQDEVLTAREYLGSSGDYLGDLPTVISSKALGLINKQYRIARKAMPTGKNPFPEPLSDCNDDCSVSVELGVPCCHKVYVKLGSATSFTRYDVHPH
;
A
#
# COMPACT_ATOMS: atom_id res chain seq x y z
N MET A 1 17.41 -6.13 -53.14
CA MET A 1 16.97 -7.22 -52.24
C MET A 1 16.99 -6.64 -50.85
N LEU A 2 15.81 -6.37 -50.31
CA LEU A 2 15.59 -5.56 -49.11
C LEU A 2 16.08 -6.30 -47.85
N GLN A 3 16.67 -5.53 -46.93
CA GLN A 3 17.03 -5.92 -45.57
C GLN A 3 15.81 -6.41 -44.80
N SER A 4 16.00 -7.43 -43.97
CA SER A 4 15.07 -7.78 -42.90
C SER A 4 15.85 -7.87 -41.60
N GLU A 5 16.07 -6.70 -40.98
CA GLU A 5 16.42 -6.58 -39.57
C GLU A 5 15.14 -6.82 -38.77
N SER A 6 15.08 -7.93 -38.03
CA SER A 6 14.02 -8.19 -37.06
C SER A 6 14.28 -7.34 -35.81
N LEU A 7 13.70 -6.14 -35.78
CA LEU A 7 13.52 -5.36 -34.56
C LEU A 7 12.62 -6.15 -33.60
N SER A 8 13.24 -6.81 -32.63
CA SER A 8 12.57 -7.26 -31.41
C SER A 8 12.23 -6.02 -30.60
N SER A 9 11.03 -5.48 -30.82
CA SER A 9 10.43 -4.49 -29.94
C SER A 9 10.36 -5.05 -28.52
N SER A 10 11.27 -4.60 -27.65
CA SER A 10 11.16 -4.78 -26.22
C SER A 10 9.98 -3.94 -25.73
N GLU A 11 8.78 -4.51 -25.81
CA GLU A 11 7.59 -3.97 -25.18
C GLU A 11 7.78 -4.09 -23.67
N SER A 12 8.36 -3.07 -23.07
CA SER A 12 8.36 -2.87 -21.62
C SER A 12 6.91 -2.76 -21.18
N ASN A 13 6.36 -3.85 -20.67
CA ASN A 13 4.99 -3.97 -20.21
C ASN A 13 4.82 -3.07 -18.96
N SER A 14 4.45 -1.81 -19.19
CA SER A 14 4.09 -0.86 -18.13
C SER A 14 2.77 -1.28 -17.51
N ARG A 15 2.81 -2.33 -16.68
CA ARG A 15 1.68 -2.71 -15.84
C ARG A 15 1.35 -1.50 -14.97
N HIS A 16 0.10 -1.05 -15.05
CA HIS A 16 -0.33 0.17 -14.41
C HIS A 16 -0.31 0.01 -12.90
N ARG A 17 0.09 1.06 -12.15
CA ARG A 17 -0.04 1.05 -10.69
C ARG A 17 -1.52 0.89 -10.35
N ASN A 18 -1.82 -0.05 -9.46
CA ASN A 18 -3.18 -0.22 -9.00
C ASN A 18 -3.43 0.88 -7.98
N PHE A 19 -3.88 2.05 -8.46
CA PHE A 19 -4.19 3.17 -7.58
C PHE A 19 -5.31 2.83 -6.59
N GLY A 20 -6.01 1.69 -6.76
CA GLY A 20 -7.00 1.22 -5.79
C GLY A 20 -8.10 2.23 -5.52
N ILE A 21 -8.24 3.25 -6.38
CA ILE A 21 -9.20 4.32 -6.25
C ILE A 21 -10.57 3.73 -6.65
N ARG A 22 -11.21 3.08 -5.69
CA ARG A 22 -12.66 2.97 -5.66
C ARG A 22 -13.15 4.23 -4.94
N VAL A 23 -13.36 5.32 -5.69
CA VAL A 23 -14.03 6.54 -5.18
C VAL A 23 -15.52 6.26 -4.96
N THR A 24 -15.89 5.30 -4.12
CA THR A 24 -17.30 4.87 -4.00
C THR A 24 -17.75 4.64 -2.57
N SER A 25 -17.10 5.26 -1.58
CA SER A 25 -17.68 5.30 -0.22
C SER A 25 -17.68 6.69 0.36
N GLY A 26 -16.53 7.37 0.44
CA GLY A 26 -16.45 8.74 0.97
C GLY A 26 -17.16 9.77 0.09
N THR A 27 -16.78 9.86 -1.19
CA THR A 27 -17.41 10.79 -2.14
C THR A 27 -18.86 10.43 -2.44
N GLU A 28 -19.19 9.14 -2.45
CA GLU A 28 -20.56 8.68 -2.62
C GLU A 28 -21.42 9.04 -1.41
N ALA A 29 -20.92 8.85 -0.19
CA ALA A 29 -21.59 9.27 1.04
C ALA A 29 -21.74 10.79 1.10
N SER A 30 -20.71 11.57 0.71
CA SER A 30 -20.81 13.02 0.62
C SER A 30 -21.87 13.46 -0.38
N ASN A 31 -21.89 12.85 -1.57
CA ASN A 31 -22.92 13.12 -2.57
C ASN A 31 -24.31 12.71 -2.09
N ASN A 32 -24.45 11.61 -1.36
CA ASN A 32 -25.72 11.18 -0.79
C ASN A 32 -26.21 12.17 0.28
N ASN A 33 -25.34 12.65 1.16
CA ASN A 33 -25.71 13.67 2.14
C ASN A 33 -26.19 14.97 1.49
N ILE A 34 -25.47 15.46 0.46
CA ILE A 34 -25.87 16.65 -0.30
C ILE A 34 -27.22 16.39 -1.01
N LYS A 35 -27.40 15.23 -1.65
CA LYS A 35 -28.66 14.85 -2.31
C LYS A 35 -29.82 14.76 -1.32
N SER A 36 -29.64 14.09 -0.18
CA SER A 36 -30.66 13.98 0.87
C SER A 36 -31.09 15.34 1.41
N TYR A 37 -30.14 16.27 1.52
CA TYR A 37 -30.45 17.64 1.91
C TYR A 37 -31.30 18.37 0.86
N LEU A 38 -30.92 18.28 -0.42
CA LEU A 38 -31.62 18.95 -1.52
C LEU A 38 -33.02 18.38 -1.80
N LEU A 39 -33.20 17.06 -1.65
CA LEU A 39 -34.46 16.37 -1.97
C LEU A 39 -35.54 16.56 -0.89
N ASN A 40 -35.17 16.91 0.34
CA ASN A 40 -36.12 17.09 1.45
C ASN A 40 -36.84 18.45 1.46
N GLY A 41 -36.73 19.27 0.40
CA GLY A 41 -37.53 20.50 0.23
C GLY A 41 -37.21 21.65 1.21
N MET A 42 -36.20 21.49 2.07
CA MET A 42 -35.67 22.49 3.01
C MET A 42 -34.49 23.30 2.44
N SER A 43 -34.36 23.35 1.11
CA SER A 43 -33.17 23.81 0.38
C SER A 43 -32.94 25.32 0.42
N HIS A 44 -32.59 25.83 1.59
CA HIS A 44 -31.98 27.16 1.73
C HIS A 44 -30.47 27.05 1.53
N LEU A 45 -29.94 27.84 0.59
CA LEU A 45 -28.51 27.83 0.21
C LEU A 45 -27.58 27.96 1.42
N TYR A 46 -27.95 28.82 2.38
CA TYR A 46 -27.19 29.01 3.62
C TYR A 46 -27.07 27.72 4.45
N ARG A 47 -28.17 26.97 4.57
CA ARG A 47 -28.18 25.72 5.34
C ARG A 47 -27.51 24.55 4.60
N LEU A 48 -27.45 24.59 3.27
CA LEU A 48 -26.62 23.67 2.50
C LEU A 48 -25.12 23.91 2.81
N VAL A 49 -24.70 25.18 2.90
CA VAL A 49 -23.32 25.52 3.28
C VAL A 49 -23.01 25.05 4.70
N GLU A 50 -23.91 25.23 5.66
CA GLU A 50 -23.75 24.70 7.02
C GLU A 50 -23.56 23.17 7.00
N ALA A 51 -24.41 22.44 6.27
CA ALA A 51 -24.32 20.98 6.15
C ALA A 51 -22.99 20.53 5.51
N MET A 52 -22.51 21.23 4.47
CA MET A 52 -21.21 20.92 3.85
C MET A 52 -20.03 21.19 4.80
N GLN A 53 -20.09 22.25 5.60
CA GLN A 53 -19.06 22.54 6.61
C GLN A 53 -19.03 21.46 7.69
N ASP A 54 -20.18 21.02 8.18
CA ASP A 54 -20.25 19.97 9.18
C ASP A 54 -19.76 18.63 8.62
N MET A 55 -20.09 18.30 7.37
CA MET A 55 -19.53 17.13 6.69
C MET A 55 -18.00 17.18 6.57
N MET A 56 -17.41 18.35 6.29
CA MET A 56 -15.96 18.50 6.25
C MET A 56 -15.33 18.31 7.63
N LYS A 57 -15.94 18.85 8.70
CA LYS A 57 -15.47 18.64 10.07
C LYS A 57 -15.57 17.18 10.49
N ASP A 58 -16.64 16.48 10.09
CA ASP A 58 -16.81 15.06 10.35
C ASP A 58 -15.73 14.24 9.65
N GLN A 59 -15.45 14.52 8.37
CA GLN A 59 -14.35 13.88 7.64
C GLN A 59 -12.98 14.16 8.24
N GLU A 60 -12.75 15.40 8.71
CA GLU A 60 -11.51 15.76 9.40
C GLU A 60 -11.35 14.97 10.70
N ARG A 61 -12.42 14.83 11.48
CA ARG A 61 -12.43 14.03 12.70
C ARG A 61 -12.16 12.56 12.40
N ASP A 62 -12.89 11.98 11.46
CA ASP A 62 -12.72 10.58 11.06
C ASP A 62 -11.29 10.31 10.56
N PHE A 63 -10.70 11.26 9.84
CA PHE A 63 -9.30 11.18 9.39
C PHE A 63 -8.32 11.18 10.57
N LYS A 64 -8.50 12.08 11.54
CA LYS A 64 -7.66 12.13 12.75
C LYS A 64 -7.77 10.86 13.57
N ASP A 65 -8.99 10.35 13.75
CA ASP A 65 -9.24 9.11 14.47
C ASP A 65 -8.58 7.91 13.76
N ALA A 66 -8.67 7.86 12.43
CA ALA A 66 -7.98 6.85 11.64
C ALA A 66 -6.44 6.93 11.77
N CYS A 67 -5.87 8.14 11.80
CA CYS A 67 -4.44 8.34 12.03
C CYS A 67 -4.02 7.85 13.43
N ALA A 68 -4.76 8.24 14.48
CA ALA A 68 -4.49 7.81 15.84
C ALA A 68 -4.59 6.28 15.99
N GLN A 69 -5.56 5.65 15.32
CA GLN A 69 -5.68 4.20 15.29
C GLN A 69 -4.50 3.54 14.57
N ASP A 70 -4.04 4.12 13.46
CA ASP A 70 -2.88 3.63 12.69
C ASP A 70 -1.60 3.68 13.53
N GLU A 71 -1.38 4.77 14.28
CA GLU A 71 -0.25 4.91 15.21
C GLU A 71 -0.25 3.81 16.28
N VAL A 72 -1.42 3.54 16.89
CA VAL A 72 -1.57 2.49 17.91
C VAL A 72 -1.29 1.10 17.34
N LEU A 73 -1.81 0.79 16.15
CA LEU A 73 -1.57 -0.50 15.48
C LEU A 73 -0.09 -0.66 15.13
N THR A 74 0.51 0.39 14.59
CA THR A 74 1.92 0.40 14.20
C THR A 74 2.84 0.20 15.41
N ALA A 75 2.56 0.90 16.50
CA ALA A 75 3.30 0.75 17.75
C ALA A 75 3.20 -0.66 18.34
N ARG A 76 2.05 -1.30 18.23
CA ARG A 76 1.83 -2.65 18.77
C ARG A 76 2.54 -3.75 17.97
N GLU A 77 2.55 -3.65 16.64
CA GLU A 77 2.98 -4.75 15.77
C GLU A 77 4.42 -4.62 15.27
N TYR A 78 4.87 -3.38 15.02
CA TYR A 78 6.09 -3.11 14.25
C TYR A 78 7.15 -2.32 15.02
N LEU A 79 6.81 -1.65 16.13
CA LEU A 79 7.79 -1.00 17.02
C LEU A 79 8.33 -2.01 18.05
N GLY A 80 9.22 -2.91 17.60
CA GLY A 80 9.90 -3.89 18.44
C GLY A 80 10.75 -4.85 17.60
N SER A 81 11.37 -5.86 18.23
CA SER A 81 12.28 -6.80 17.55
C SER A 81 11.62 -7.60 16.40
N SER A 82 10.29 -7.69 16.38
CA SER A 82 9.53 -8.27 15.27
C SER A 82 9.63 -7.45 13.97
N GLY A 83 9.95 -6.16 14.07
CA GLY A 83 9.99 -5.19 12.98
C GLY A 83 11.39 -4.74 12.58
N ASP A 84 12.47 -5.34 13.09
CA ASP A 84 13.85 -4.86 12.83
C ASP A 84 14.17 -4.74 11.33
N TYR A 85 13.63 -5.64 10.52
CA TYR A 85 13.79 -5.62 9.06
C TYR A 85 13.14 -4.39 8.39
N LEU A 86 12.17 -3.75 9.04
CA LEU A 86 11.42 -2.61 8.53
C LEU A 86 12.19 -1.28 8.68
N GLY A 87 13.23 -1.22 9.52
CA GLY A 87 14.01 0.01 9.69
C GLY A 87 13.14 1.19 10.15
N ASP A 88 13.20 2.31 9.42
CA ASP A 88 12.45 3.53 9.72
C ASP A 88 10.99 3.51 9.23
N LEU A 89 10.61 2.51 8.42
CA LEU A 89 9.30 2.42 7.79
C LEU A 89 8.12 2.60 8.74
N PRO A 90 8.10 2.03 9.96
CA PRO A 90 6.98 2.20 10.89
C PRO A 90 6.68 3.67 11.25
N THR A 91 7.62 4.58 11.03
CA THR A 91 7.43 6.01 11.31
C THR A 91 7.04 6.85 10.10
N VAL A 92 7.09 6.27 8.89
CA VAL A 92 6.94 7.01 7.62
C VAL A 92 5.88 6.45 6.69
N ILE A 93 5.35 5.25 6.94
CA ILE A 93 4.25 4.66 6.16
C ILE A 93 3.14 4.12 7.08
N SER A 94 1.94 3.97 6.54
CA SER A 94 0.78 3.50 7.31
C SER A 94 0.89 2.03 7.73
N SER A 95 0.18 1.67 8.82
CA SER A 95 0.05 0.28 9.29
C SER A 95 -0.44 -0.67 8.20
N LYS A 96 -1.29 -0.19 7.29
CA LYS A 96 -1.78 -0.96 6.14
C LYS A 96 -0.64 -1.32 5.19
N ALA A 97 0.24 -0.38 4.87
CA ALA A 97 1.40 -0.63 4.02
C ALA A 97 2.40 -1.57 4.71
N LEU A 98 2.66 -1.37 6.02
CA LEU A 98 3.47 -2.29 6.83
C LEU A 98 2.89 -3.72 6.80
N GLY A 99 1.57 -3.86 6.90
CA GLY A 99 0.90 -5.15 6.80
C GLY A 99 1.09 -5.84 5.44
N LEU A 100 1.14 -5.09 4.34
CA LEU A 100 1.45 -5.64 3.01
C LEU A 100 2.90 -6.10 2.92
N ILE A 101 3.85 -5.30 3.44
CA ILE A 101 5.26 -5.68 3.51
C ILE A 101 5.44 -6.93 4.38
N ASN A 102 4.76 -6.99 5.52
CA ASN A 102 4.80 -8.13 6.43
C ASN A 102 4.30 -9.43 5.77
N LYS A 103 3.29 -9.36 4.89
CA LYS A 103 2.87 -10.52 4.08
C LYS A 103 4.00 -11.01 3.18
N GLN A 104 4.71 -10.10 2.50
CA GLN A 104 5.85 -10.43 1.65
C GLN A 104 7.03 -10.98 2.46
N TYR A 105 7.29 -10.39 3.63
CA TYR A 105 8.29 -10.86 4.59
C TYR A 105 8.03 -12.28 5.06
N ARG A 106 6.78 -12.63 5.39
CA ARG A 106 6.42 -14.00 5.81
C ARG A 106 6.65 -15.03 4.70
N ILE A 107 6.46 -14.65 3.44
CA ILE A 107 6.77 -15.52 2.29
C ILE A 107 8.29 -15.70 2.17
N ALA A 108 9.04 -14.59 2.14
CA ALA A 108 10.49 -14.61 2.04
C ALA A 108 11.15 -15.42 3.17
N ARG A 109 10.69 -15.22 4.41
CA ARG A 109 11.23 -15.88 5.60
C ARG A 109 11.02 -17.40 5.60
N LYS A 110 10.01 -17.92 4.91
CA LYS A 110 9.83 -19.38 4.76
C LYS A 110 10.90 -20.03 3.89
N ALA A 111 11.46 -19.27 2.94
CA ALA A 111 12.53 -19.71 2.06
C ALA A 111 13.94 -19.49 2.63
N MET A 112 14.06 -18.89 3.83
CA MET A 112 15.35 -18.65 4.47
C MET A 112 15.81 -19.88 5.25
N PRO A 113 17.08 -20.31 5.13
CA PRO A 113 17.61 -21.39 5.96
C PRO A 113 17.50 -21.06 7.45
N THR A 114 17.05 -22.03 8.23
CA THR A 114 16.98 -21.93 9.70
C THR A 114 17.60 -23.15 10.33
N GLY A 115 17.99 -23.08 11.61
CA GLY A 115 18.53 -24.25 12.31
C GLY A 115 17.59 -25.47 12.34
N LYS A 116 16.26 -25.24 12.25
CA LYS A 116 15.24 -26.31 12.18
C LYS A 116 14.98 -26.79 10.76
N ASN A 117 15.23 -25.97 9.76
CA ASN A 117 15.08 -26.30 8.35
C ASN A 117 16.25 -25.70 7.54
N PRO A 118 17.37 -26.42 7.42
CA PRO A 118 18.56 -25.92 6.73
C PRO A 118 18.36 -25.80 5.21
N PHE A 119 17.42 -26.54 4.63
CA PHE A 119 17.19 -26.62 3.18
C PHE A 119 15.71 -26.35 2.85
N PRO A 120 15.23 -25.10 3.03
CA PRO A 120 13.87 -24.74 2.68
C PRO A 120 13.61 -24.79 1.17
N GLU A 121 12.34 -24.90 0.81
CA GLU A 121 11.92 -24.74 -0.59
C GLU A 121 12.28 -23.33 -1.08
N PRO A 122 12.95 -23.19 -2.24
CA PRO A 122 13.32 -21.90 -2.78
C PRO A 122 12.07 -21.09 -3.15
N LEU A 123 12.22 -19.77 -3.17
CA LEU A 123 11.20 -18.91 -3.79
C LEU A 123 11.11 -19.28 -5.27
N SER A 124 9.88 -19.34 -5.79
CA SER A 124 9.66 -19.38 -7.25
C SER A 124 10.33 -18.17 -7.90
N ASP A 125 10.69 -18.26 -9.19
CA ASP A 125 11.35 -17.15 -9.87
C ASP A 125 10.52 -15.86 -9.85
N CYS A 126 11.23 -14.72 -9.74
CA CYS A 126 10.64 -13.39 -9.91
C CYS A 126 10.58 -13.06 -11.41
N ASN A 127 9.61 -13.63 -12.11
CA ASN A 127 9.38 -13.34 -13.53
C ASN A 127 8.57 -12.03 -13.71
N ASP A 128 8.25 -11.71 -14.96
CA ASP A 128 7.40 -10.56 -15.33
C ASP A 128 6.00 -10.60 -14.70
N ASP A 129 5.60 -11.71 -14.07
CA ASP A 129 4.34 -11.85 -13.34
C ASP A 129 4.39 -11.33 -11.90
N CYS A 130 5.57 -10.95 -11.39
CA CYS A 130 5.70 -10.34 -10.07
C CYS A 130 5.15 -8.90 -10.06
N SER A 131 3.82 -8.78 -9.96
CA SER A 131 3.14 -7.49 -10.02
C SER A 131 3.09 -6.74 -8.69
N VAL A 132 3.49 -7.37 -7.57
CA VAL A 132 3.37 -6.82 -6.21
C VAL A 132 3.97 -5.41 -6.10
N SER A 133 5.19 -5.21 -6.58
CA SER A 133 5.86 -3.91 -6.48
C SER A 133 5.16 -2.83 -7.30
N VAL A 134 4.58 -3.22 -8.45
CA VAL A 134 3.92 -2.31 -9.37
C VAL A 134 2.50 -1.99 -8.89
N GLU A 135 1.73 -2.99 -8.48
CA GLU A 135 0.35 -2.85 -8.09
C GLU A 135 0.20 -2.22 -6.71
N LEU A 136 1.02 -2.62 -5.75
CA LEU A 136 0.85 -2.26 -4.35
C LEU A 136 1.84 -1.21 -3.87
N GLY A 137 2.86 -0.87 -4.67
CA GLY A 137 3.91 0.04 -4.24
C GLY A 137 4.62 -0.45 -2.97
N VAL A 138 4.93 -1.75 -2.89
CA VAL A 138 5.70 -2.33 -1.78
C VAL A 138 6.69 -3.37 -2.30
N PRO A 139 7.82 -3.63 -1.62
CA PRO A 139 8.77 -4.66 -2.04
C PRO A 139 8.09 -6.03 -2.16
N CYS A 140 8.30 -6.73 -3.28
CA CYS A 140 7.90 -8.13 -3.40
C CYS A 140 8.73 -9.03 -2.49
N CYS A 141 8.26 -10.26 -2.25
CA CYS A 141 8.95 -11.24 -1.41
C CYS A 141 10.40 -11.50 -1.83
N HIS A 142 10.74 -11.42 -3.13
CA HIS A 142 12.12 -11.58 -3.60
C HIS A 142 13.04 -10.44 -3.17
N LYS A 143 12.58 -9.19 -3.26
CA LYS A 143 13.34 -8.03 -2.73
C LYS A 143 13.52 -8.15 -1.22
N VAL A 144 12.49 -8.60 -0.51
CA VAL A 144 12.58 -8.86 0.94
C VAL A 144 13.59 -9.97 1.23
N TYR A 145 13.57 -11.06 0.47
CA TYR A 145 14.51 -12.17 0.63
C TYR A 145 15.97 -11.71 0.50
N VAL A 146 16.27 -10.93 -0.53
CA VAL A 146 17.61 -10.36 -0.75
C VAL A 146 18.03 -9.43 0.41
N LYS A 147 17.11 -8.59 0.92
CA LYS A 147 17.37 -7.75 2.10
C LYS A 147 17.65 -8.57 3.37
N LEU A 148 16.88 -9.64 3.60
CA LEU A 148 17.09 -10.52 4.74
C LEU A 148 18.44 -11.25 4.67
N GLY A 149 18.84 -11.72 3.48
CA GLY A 149 20.15 -12.36 3.29
C GLY A 149 21.34 -11.41 3.46
N SER A 150 21.14 -10.12 3.16
CA SER A 150 22.16 -9.08 3.38
C SER A 150 22.14 -8.46 4.77
N ALA A 151 21.22 -8.89 5.64
CA ALA A 151 20.99 -8.33 6.98
C ALA A 151 20.80 -6.80 6.97
N THR A 152 20.20 -6.26 5.91
CA THR A 152 19.90 -4.83 5.78
C THR A 152 18.43 -4.55 6.07
N SER A 153 18.15 -3.44 6.75
CA SER A 153 16.79 -2.97 6.99
C SER A 153 16.26 -2.18 5.80
N PHE A 154 14.93 -2.10 5.70
CA PHE A 154 14.26 -1.25 4.73
C PHE A 154 14.33 0.24 5.09
N THR A 155 14.21 1.06 4.06
CA THR A 155 14.11 2.51 4.13
C THR A 155 12.91 3.00 3.33
N ARG A 156 12.49 4.25 3.55
CA ARG A 156 11.41 4.88 2.76
C ARG A 156 11.56 4.75 1.24
N TYR A 157 12.80 4.71 0.72
CA TYR A 157 13.09 4.62 -0.71
C TYR A 157 12.82 3.23 -1.31
N ASP A 158 12.72 2.20 -0.48
CA ASP A 158 12.47 0.83 -0.94
C ASP A 158 10.99 0.56 -1.23
N VAL A 159 10.09 1.36 -0.66
CA VAL A 159 8.63 1.20 -0.75
C VAL A 159 8.05 2.14 -1.80
N HIS A 160 8.77 3.19 -2.20
CA HIS A 160 8.32 4.15 -3.20
C HIS A 160 9.46 4.50 -4.16
N PRO A 161 9.60 3.82 -5.30
CA PRO A 161 10.38 4.38 -6.38
C PRO A 161 9.59 5.59 -6.92
N HIS A 162 10.25 6.74 -6.90
CA HIS A 162 9.75 8.05 -7.34
C HIS A 162 8.82 7.97 -8.56
#